data_AF-A0A377DYA2-F1
#
_entry.id   AF-A0A377DYA2-F1
#
_cell.length_a   1.000
_cell.length_b   1.000
_cell.length_c   1.000
_cell.angle_alpha   90.00
_cell.angle_beta   90.00
_cell.angle_gamma   90.00
#
_symmetry.space_group_name_H-M   'P 1'
#
loop_
_entity.id
_entity.type
_entity.pdbx_description
1 polymer ?
#
loop_
_entity_poly.entity_id
_entity_poly.type
_entity_poly.pdbx_seq_one_letter_code
_entity_poly.pdbx_strand_id
1 'polypeptide(L)'
;MSIETIKMAKLADYWNHVANRKKFNIKICSLSIKNVPLFEDADITINSALTSICGRNGIGKTSLLKLIYGILSKDICNVGIFSSSDIDNISIDIIINGEKQTFTSSLGDGLRNVEYFDASSMALKIINEINTSPNKKWMVQYIKFLSFAK
;
A
#
# COMPACT_ATOMS: atom_id res chain seq x y z
N MET A 1 11.66 -2.71 36.20
CA MET A 1 10.89 -2.22 35.03
C MET A 1 11.72 -2.53 33.79
N SER A 2 11.39 -3.59 33.04
CA SER A 2 12.28 -4.18 32.03
C SER A 2 12.23 -3.41 30.69
N ILE A 3 13.36 -3.40 29.98
CA ILE A 3 13.55 -2.72 28.67
C ILE A 3 12.51 -3.16 27.63
N GLU A 4 12.02 -4.40 27.70
CA GLU A 4 10.93 -4.90 26.84
C GLU A 4 9.63 -4.13 27.03
N THR A 5 9.28 -3.78 28.27
CA THR A 5 8.08 -2.99 28.58
C THR A 5 8.16 -1.61 27.92
N ILE A 6 9.35 -1.00 27.91
CA ILE A 6 9.60 0.32 27.29
C ILE A 6 9.53 0.24 25.77
N LYS A 7 10.05 -0.83 25.16
CA LYS A 7 9.95 -1.05 23.70
C LYS A 7 8.50 -1.26 23.26
N MET A 8 7.74 -2.06 24.00
CA MET A 8 6.33 -2.31 23.71
C MET A 8 5.47 -1.05 23.89
N ALA A 9 5.72 -0.25 24.92
CA ALA A 9 5.07 1.04 25.10
C ALA A 9 5.36 2.00 23.94
N LYS A 10 6.62 2.09 23.49
CA LYS A 10 6.99 2.87 22.30
C LYS A 10 6.31 2.38 21.03
N LEU A 11 6.26 1.06 20.83
CA LEU A 11 5.59 0.46 19.68
C LEU A 11 4.10 0.84 19.70
N ALA A 12 3.43 0.66 20.85
CA ALA A 12 2.04 1.02 21.06
C ALA A 12 1.79 2.53 20.84
N ASP A 13 2.70 3.39 21.29
CA ASP A 13 2.62 4.84 21.03
C ASP A 13 2.76 5.18 19.55
N TYR A 14 3.62 4.48 18.81
CA TYR A 14 3.71 4.62 17.36
C TYR A 14 2.44 4.14 16.66
N TRP A 15 1.86 3.01 17.07
CA TRP A 15 0.58 2.52 16.56
C TRP A 15 -0.56 3.50 16.86
N ASN A 16 -0.62 4.01 18.08
CA ASN A 16 -1.55 5.07 18.47
C ASN A 16 -1.28 6.36 17.69
N HIS A 17 -0.03 6.70 17.38
CA HIS A 17 0.28 7.84 16.53
C HIS A 17 -0.22 7.66 15.10
N VAL A 18 -0.08 6.47 14.52
CA VAL A 18 -0.61 6.16 13.18
C VAL A 18 -2.14 6.15 13.20
N ALA A 19 -2.75 5.53 14.21
CA ALA A 19 -4.20 5.47 14.38
C ALA A 19 -4.83 6.84 14.69
N ASN A 20 -4.13 7.69 15.45
CA ASN A 20 -4.57 9.05 15.82
C ASN A 20 -4.07 10.14 14.86
N ARG A 21 -3.29 9.81 13.82
CA ARG A 21 -3.02 10.74 12.72
C ARG A 21 -4.33 10.93 11.95
N LYS A 22 -5.07 11.95 12.38
CA LYS A 22 -5.94 12.86 11.61
C LYS A 22 -6.57 12.23 10.38
N LYS A 23 -7.89 12.02 10.44
CA LYS A 23 -8.85 12.05 9.31
C LYS A 23 -8.18 11.71 7.98
N PHE A 24 -7.91 10.43 7.72
CA PHE A 24 -7.61 10.02 6.36
C PHE A 24 -8.86 10.33 5.54
N ASN A 25 -8.78 11.39 4.74
CA ASN A 25 -9.86 11.77 3.84
C ASN A 25 -10.11 10.71 2.77
N ILE A 26 -9.22 9.70 2.66
CA ILE A 26 -9.33 8.58 1.72
C ILE A 26 -9.22 7.28 2.51
N LYS A 27 -10.19 6.38 2.35
CA LYS A 27 -10.20 5.05 2.96
C LYS A 27 -10.63 4.00 1.94
N ILE A 28 -9.80 2.99 1.71
CA ILE A 28 -10.19 1.80 0.95
C ILE A 28 -11.09 0.93 1.85
N CYS A 29 -12.23 0.50 1.33
CA CYS A 29 -13.27 -0.22 2.07
C CYS A 29 -13.40 -1.67 1.62
N SER A 30 -13.35 -1.92 0.31
CA SER A 30 -13.46 -3.27 -0.22
C SER A 30 -12.82 -3.39 -1.59
N LEU A 31 -12.42 -4.63 -1.91
CA LEU A 31 -11.88 -5.06 -3.18
C LEU A 31 -12.72 -6.26 -3.65
N SER A 32 -13.27 -6.19 -4.86
CA SER A 32 -13.93 -7.31 -5.53
C SER A 32 -13.13 -7.70 -6.75
N ILE A 33 -12.85 -8.98 -6.89
CA ILE A 33 -12.11 -9.61 -7.99
C ILE A 33 -13.05 -10.66 -8.58
N LYS A 34 -13.37 -10.54 -9.87
CA LYS A 34 -14.27 -11.49 -10.56
C LYS A 34 -13.69 -11.86 -11.91
N ASN A 35 -13.53 -13.14 -12.20
CA ASN A 35 -13.08 -13.62 -13.52
C ASN A 35 -11.72 -13.02 -13.96
N VAL A 36 -10.76 -12.94 -13.03
CA VAL A 36 -9.39 -12.50 -13.32
C VAL A 36 -8.50 -13.73 -13.45
N PRO A 37 -7.77 -13.93 -14.57
CA PRO A 37 -6.88 -15.05 -14.73
C PRO A 37 -5.89 -15.18 -13.57
N LEU A 38 -5.60 -16.40 -13.13
CA LEU A 38 -4.67 -16.71 -12.03
C LEU A 38 -5.13 -16.27 -10.62
N PHE A 39 -6.30 -15.64 -10.50
CA PHE A 39 -6.93 -15.33 -9.22
C PHE A 39 -8.28 -16.04 -9.10
N GLU A 40 -8.62 -16.44 -7.88
CA GLU A 40 -9.97 -16.88 -7.55
C GLU A 40 -10.86 -15.65 -7.31
N ASP A 41 -12.14 -15.79 -7.60
CA ASP A 41 -13.13 -14.78 -7.29
C ASP A 41 -13.14 -14.50 -5.78
N ALA A 42 -13.02 -13.23 -5.41
CA ALA A 42 -12.89 -12.84 -4.02
C ALA A 42 -13.54 -11.48 -3.76
N ASP A 43 -14.23 -11.40 -2.63
CA ASP A 43 -14.75 -10.15 -2.06
C ASP A 43 -14.05 -9.91 -0.72
N ILE A 44 -13.18 -8.91 -0.68
CA ILE A 44 -12.29 -8.62 0.45
C ILE A 44 -12.75 -7.31 1.09
N THR A 45 -13.09 -7.35 2.39
CA THR A 45 -13.40 -6.15 3.17
C THR A 45 -12.17 -5.65 3.92
N ILE A 46 -11.90 -4.35 3.81
CA ILE A 46 -10.75 -3.67 4.44
C ILE A 46 -11.28 -2.74 5.55
N ASN A 47 -11.03 -3.15 6.79
CA ASN A 47 -11.53 -2.44 7.97
C ASN A 47 -10.46 -1.59 8.67
N SER A 48 -9.18 -1.78 8.32
CA SER A 48 -8.04 -1.14 8.95
C SER A 48 -7.27 -0.27 7.96
N ALA A 49 -6.71 0.84 8.45
CA ALA A 49 -5.80 1.69 7.69
C ALA A 49 -4.50 0.96 7.29
N LEU A 50 -4.12 -0.06 8.06
CA LEU A 50 -3.01 -0.95 7.74
C LEU A 50 -3.53 -2.37 7.55
N THR A 51 -3.37 -2.89 6.35
CA THR A 51 -3.77 -4.25 5.97
C THR A 51 -2.59 -4.95 5.31
N SER A 52 -2.28 -6.17 5.76
CA SER A 52 -1.20 -6.99 5.21
C SER A 52 -1.74 -8.13 4.36
N ILE A 53 -1.10 -8.40 3.22
CA ILE A 53 -1.40 -9.56 2.37
C ILE A 53 -0.36 -10.64 2.62
N CYS A 54 -0.79 -11.82 3.09
CA CYS A 54 0.08 -12.94 3.45
C CYS A 54 -0.22 -14.17 2.59
N GLY A 55 0.76 -15.06 2.41
CA GLY A 55 0.62 -16.27 1.59
C GLY A 55 1.96 -16.82 1.11
N ARG A 56 1.96 -17.93 0.36
CA ARG A 56 3.18 -18.55 -0.18
C ARG A 56 3.84 -17.68 -1.25
N ASN A 57 5.14 -17.86 -1.48
CA ASN A 57 5.82 -17.19 -2.60
C ASN A 57 5.23 -17.67 -3.94
N GLY A 58 5.08 -16.75 -4.89
CA GLY A 58 4.50 -17.06 -6.20
C GLY A 58 2.96 -17.09 -6.27
N ILE A 59 2.24 -16.96 -5.15
CA ILE A 59 0.76 -17.00 -5.12
C ILE A 59 0.09 -15.72 -5.67
N GLY A 60 0.85 -14.78 -6.24
CA GLY A 60 0.28 -13.56 -6.83
C GLY A 60 0.13 -12.35 -5.89
N LYS A 61 0.67 -12.35 -4.67
CA LYS A 61 0.58 -11.19 -3.74
C LYS A 61 1.08 -9.87 -4.35
N THR A 62 2.27 -9.89 -4.95
CA THR A 62 2.84 -8.70 -5.61
C THR A 62 2.03 -8.31 -6.85
N SER A 63 1.53 -9.29 -7.60
CA SER A 63 0.63 -9.06 -8.74
C SER A 63 -0.65 -8.37 -8.31
N LEU A 64 -1.26 -8.82 -7.20
CA LEU A 64 -2.46 -8.22 -6.63
C LEU A 64 -2.22 -6.76 -6.19
N LEU A 65 -1.08 -6.48 -5.53
CA LEU A 65 -0.71 -5.12 -5.15
C LEU A 65 -0.50 -4.20 -6.37
N LYS A 66 0.10 -4.73 -7.45
CA LYS A 66 0.27 -3.99 -8.71
C LYS A 66 -1.06 -3.70 -9.41
N LEU A 67 -1.99 -4.66 -9.40
CA LEU A 67 -3.34 -4.49 -9.92
C LEU A 67 -4.09 -3.38 -9.16
N ILE A 68 -4.09 -3.46 -7.82
CA ILE A 68 -4.68 -2.43 -6.97
C ILE A 68 -4.06 -1.06 -7.29
N TYR A 69 -2.73 -0.97 -7.36
CA TYR A 69 -2.06 0.26 -7.74
C TYR A 69 -2.51 0.79 -9.10
N GLY A 70 -2.50 -0.04 -10.15
CA GLY A 70 -2.87 0.37 -11.50
C GLY A 70 -4.31 0.88 -11.61
N ILE A 71 -5.24 0.31 -10.85
CA ILE A 71 -6.64 0.80 -10.79
C ILE A 71 -6.71 2.17 -10.12
N LEU A 72 -6.00 2.33 -9.01
CA LEU A 72 -6.01 3.57 -8.22
C LEU A 72 -5.29 4.72 -8.92
N SER A 73 -4.13 4.46 -9.53
CA SER A 73 -3.31 5.48 -10.20
C SER A 73 -3.68 5.70 -11.67
N LYS A 74 -4.43 4.76 -12.26
CA LYS A 74 -4.66 4.63 -13.72
C LYS A 74 -3.36 4.43 -14.52
N ASP A 75 -2.29 4.01 -13.85
CA ASP A 75 -1.03 3.65 -14.49
C ASP A 75 -1.02 2.15 -14.84
N ILE A 76 -1.58 1.85 -16.01
CA ILE A 76 -1.70 0.48 -16.54
C ILE A 76 -0.33 -0.05 -17.01
N CYS A 77 0.65 0.84 -17.22
CA CYS A 77 1.94 0.51 -17.85
C CYS A 77 2.81 -0.47 -17.06
N ASN A 78 2.43 -0.84 -15.83
CA ASN A 78 3.28 -1.67 -14.96
C ASN A 78 2.55 -2.87 -14.31
N VAL A 79 1.37 -3.23 -14.81
CA VAL A 79 0.55 -4.31 -14.24
C VAL A 79 1.03 -5.72 -14.69
N GLY A 80 1.91 -5.80 -15.68
CA GLY A 80 2.59 -7.05 -16.07
C GLY A 80 1.80 -7.87 -17.10
N ILE A 81 1.35 -9.07 -16.71
CA ILE A 81 0.73 -10.07 -17.62
C ILE A 81 -0.78 -9.82 -17.83
N PHE A 82 -1.41 -9.00 -16.99
CA PHE A 82 -2.85 -8.77 -17.04
C PHE A 82 -3.24 -7.78 -18.15
N SER A 83 -4.28 -8.12 -18.90
CA SER A 83 -4.87 -7.24 -19.92
C SER A 83 -5.76 -6.16 -19.29
N SER A 84 -6.13 -5.14 -20.05
CA SER A 84 -7.09 -4.12 -19.58
C SER A 84 -8.43 -4.72 -19.15
N SER A 85 -8.91 -5.73 -19.89
CA SER A 85 -10.14 -6.47 -19.58
C SER A 85 -10.07 -7.21 -18.24
N ASP A 86 -8.90 -7.75 -17.89
CA ASP A 86 -8.68 -8.41 -16.59
C ASP A 86 -8.69 -7.40 -15.44
N ILE A 87 -8.30 -6.15 -15.70
CA ILE A 87 -8.28 -5.07 -14.70
C ILE A 87 -9.70 -4.50 -14.48
N ASP A 88 -10.54 -4.46 -15.51
CA ASP A 88 -11.95 -4.04 -15.40
C ASP A 88 -12.79 -4.98 -14.52
N ASN A 89 -12.37 -6.23 -14.46
CA ASN A 89 -12.91 -7.29 -13.62
C ASN A 89 -12.58 -7.12 -12.12
N ILE A 90 -11.87 -6.05 -11.77
CA ILE A 90 -11.55 -5.68 -10.40
C ILE A 90 -12.17 -4.33 -10.08
N SER A 91 -12.86 -4.26 -8.94
CA SER A 91 -13.44 -3.01 -8.44
C SER A 91 -12.98 -2.73 -7.01
N ILE A 92 -12.65 -1.47 -6.74
CA ILE A 92 -12.19 -0.99 -5.44
C ILE A 92 -13.14 0.08 -4.93
N ASP A 93 -13.74 -0.16 -3.78
CA ASP A 93 -14.56 0.84 -3.10
C ASP A 93 -13.70 1.68 -2.17
N ILE A 94 -13.82 3.01 -2.32
CA ILE A 94 -13.05 3.98 -1.57
C ILE A 94 -14.00 5.05 -1.03
N ILE A 95 -13.81 5.45 0.21
CA ILE A 95 -14.46 6.64 0.77
C ILE A 95 -13.50 7.81 0.61
N ILE A 96 -13.91 8.84 -0.14
CA ILE A 96 -13.16 10.08 -0.34
C ILE A 96 -14.00 11.22 0.23
N ASN A 97 -13.46 11.95 1.21
CA ASN A 97 -14.14 13.03 1.92
C ASN A 97 -15.52 12.64 2.52
N GLY A 98 -15.72 11.36 2.84
CA GLY A 98 -16.98 10.84 3.38
C GLY A 98 -17.94 10.26 2.33
N GLU A 99 -17.65 10.42 1.04
CA GLU A 99 -18.46 9.87 -0.05
C GLU A 99 -17.85 8.58 -0.59
N LYS A 100 -18.68 7.55 -0.78
CA LYS A 100 -18.25 6.27 -1.36
C LYS A 100 -18.17 6.40 -2.88
N GLN A 101 -17.03 6.00 -3.43
CA GLN A 101 -16.75 5.94 -4.86
C GLN A 101 -16.19 4.55 -5.21
N THR A 102 -16.62 4.02 -6.34
CA THR A 102 -16.12 2.74 -6.86
C THR A 102 -15.17 3.02 -8.02
N PHE A 103 -13.95 2.50 -7.91
CA PHE A 103 -12.90 2.60 -8.91
C PHE A 103 -12.80 1.27 -9.65
N THR A 104 -12.86 1.33 -10.98
CA THR A 104 -12.50 0.22 -11.88
C THR A 104 -11.43 0.72 -12.84
N SER A 105 -10.93 -0.09 -13.78
CA SER A 105 -9.99 0.40 -14.79
C SER A 105 -10.64 1.48 -15.69
N SER A 106 -11.89 1.25 -16.10
CA SER A 106 -12.64 2.12 -17.01
C SER A 106 -13.43 3.27 -16.36
N LEU A 107 -13.65 3.25 -15.03
CA LEU A 107 -14.50 4.24 -14.34
C LEU A 107 -13.71 5.03 -13.29
N GLY A 108 -13.98 6.35 -13.21
CA GLY A 108 -13.39 7.29 -12.26
C GLY A 108 -12.04 7.86 -12.72
N ASP A 109 -11.76 9.12 -12.37
CA ASP A 109 -10.43 9.71 -12.51
C ASP A 109 -9.49 9.04 -11.50
N GLY A 110 -8.26 8.72 -11.91
CA GLY A 110 -7.26 8.16 -11.00
C GLY A 110 -7.01 9.06 -9.78
N LEU A 111 -6.72 8.44 -8.64
CA LEU A 111 -6.29 9.16 -7.46
C LEU A 111 -4.98 9.89 -7.76
N ARG A 112 -4.92 11.16 -7.35
CA ARG A 112 -3.67 11.94 -7.42
C ARG A 112 -2.71 11.46 -6.33
N ASN A 113 -1.43 11.36 -6.67
CA ASN A 113 -0.34 10.99 -5.74
C ASN A 113 -0.44 9.58 -5.14
N VAL A 114 -0.85 8.59 -5.94
CA VAL A 114 -0.68 7.19 -5.55
C VAL A 114 0.79 6.81 -5.75
N GLU A 115 1.46 6.37 -4.70
CA GLU A 115 2.83 5.86 -4.78
C GLU A 115 2.85 4.34 -4.57
N TYR A 116 3.51 3.63 -5.49
CA TYR A 116 3.87 2.23 -5.31
C TYR A 116 5.27 2.11 -4.74
N PHE A 117 5.41 1.46 -3.59
CA PHE A 117 6.69 1.20 -2.95
C PHE A 117 6.98 -0.30 -2.95
N ASP A 118 7.83 -0.75 -3.87
CA ASP A 118 8.53 -2.02 -3.69
C ASP A 118 9.89 -1.80 -3.01
N ALA A 119 10.44 -2.87 -2.43
CA ALA A 119 11.70 -2.80 -1.70
C ALA A 119 12.85 -2.26 -2.58
N SER A 120 12.87 -2.61 -3.86
CA SER A 120 13.83 -2.15 -4.86
C SER A 120 13.74 -0.64 -5.11
N SER A 121 12.55 -0.13 -5.44
CA SER A 121 12.38 1.30 -5.71
C SER A 121 12.58 2.13 -4.45
N MET A 122 12.20 1.59 -3.29
CA MET A 122 12.45 2.26 -2.01
C MET A 122 13.96 2.31 -1.69
N ALA A 123 14.69 1.22 -1.93
CA ALA A 123 16.15 1.22 -1.79
C ALA A 123 16.80 2.22 -2.75
N LEU A 124 16.36 2.31 -4.01
CA LEU A 124 16.86 3.28 -4.97
C LEU A 124 16.54 4.73 -4.57
N LYS A 125 15.31 5.01 -4.13
CA LYS A 125 14.93 6.34 -3.58
C LYS A 125 15.82 6.71 -2.39
N ILE A 126 16.05 5.77 -1.47
CA ILE A 126 16.94 5.96 -0.32
C ILE A 126 18.37 6.25 -0.79
N ILE A 127 18.92 5.47 -1.72
CA ILE A 127 20.27 5.66 -2.27
C ILE A 127 20.39 7.03 -2.94
N ASN A 128 19.40 7.42 -3.74
CA ASN A 128 19.39 8.71 -4.42
C ASN A 128 19.33 9.88 -3.43
N GLU A 129 18.51 9.78 -2.39
CA GLU A 129 18.44 10.76 -1.30
C GLU A 129 19.78 10.84 -0.55
N ILE A 130 20.43 9.71 -0.28
CA ILE A 130 21.78 9.68 0.35
C ILE A 130 22.82 10.41 -0.51
N ASN A 131 22.73 10.27 -1.83
CA ASN A 131 23.70 10.86 -2.77
C ASN A 131 23.44 12.35 -3.01
N THR A 132 22.19 12.79 -2.97
CA THR A 132 21.79 14.17 -3.26
C THR A 132 21.68 15.06 -2.03
N SER A 133 21.53 14.48 -0.83
CA SER A 133 21.32 15.27 0.38
C SER A 133 22.64 15.83 0.94
N PRO A 134 22.76 17.17 1.14
CA PRO A 134 23.98 17.80 1.60
C PRO A 134 24.33 17.50 3.08
N ASN A 135 23.40 16.94 3.85
CA ASN A 135 23.61 16.65 5.28
C ASN A 135 23.19 15.21 5.65
N LYS A 136 24.18 14.33 5.78
CA LYS A 136 23.99 12.89 6.01
C LYS A 136 23.51 12.51 7.44
N LYS A 137 23.24 13.49 8.33
CA LYS A 137 22.83 13.23 9.74
C LYS A 137 21.52 12.45 9.88
N TRP A 138 20.60 12.57 8.93
CA TRP A 138 19.28 11.90 8.97
C TRP A 138 19.37 10.38 8.74
N MET A 139 20.49 9.89 8.20
CA MET A 139 20.70 8.49 7.82
C MET A 139 20.67 7.53 9.03
N VAL A 140 21.06 8.01 10.22
CA VAL A 140 21.02 7.22 11.47
C VAL A 140 19.59 6.98 11.97
N GLN A 141 18.65 7.87 11.64
CA GLN A 141 17.25 7.76 12.05
C GLN A 141 16.46 6.82 11.14
N TYR A 142 16.79 6.79 9.84
CA TYR A 142 16.09 5.97 8.85
C TYR A 142 16.47 4.49 8.91
N ILE A 143 17.77 4.17 9.11
CA ILE A 143 18.24 2.78 9.29
C ILE A 143 17.63 2.14 10.53
N LYS A 144 17.38 2.93 11.59
CA LYS A 144 16.65 2.44 12.77
C LYS A 144 15.23 2.01 12.42
N PHE A 145 14.53 2.73 11.54
CA PHE A 145 13.13 2.42 11.18
C PHE A 145 13.00 1.08 10.43
N LEU A 146 13.94 0.78 9.52
CA LEU A 146 13.95 -0.47 8.75
C LEU A 146 14.34 -1.69 9.59
N SER A 147 15.14 -1.52 10.64
CA SER A 147 15.56 -2.62 11.52
C SER A 147 14.45 -3.11 12.47
N PHE A 148 13.32 -2.39 12.59
CA PHE A 148 12.16 -2.82 13.40
C PHE A 148 11.08 -3.56 12.61
N ALA A 149 11.27 -3.75 11.30
CA ALA A 149 10.35 -4.48 10.43
C ALA A 149 10.73 -5.97 10.24
N LYS A 150 11.54 -6.52 11.15
CA LYS A 150 11.91 -7.94 11.18
C LYS A 150 11.11 -8.68 12.26
#